data_AF-A0A838V4S7-F1
#
_entry.id   AF-A0A838V4S7-F1
#
_cell.length_a   1.000
_cell.length_b   1.000
_cell.length_c   1.000
_cell.angle_alpha   90.00
_cell.angle_beta   90.00
_cell.angle_gamma   90.00
#
_symmetry.space_group_name_H-M   'P 1'
#
loop_
_entity.id
_entity.type
_entity.pdbx_description
1 polymer ?
#
loop_
_entity_poly.entity_id
_entity_poly.type
_entity_poly.pdbx_seq_one_letter_code
_entity_poly.pdbx_strand_id
1 'polypeptide(L)'
;MGVMRDLLGDVYERWVNRADTFCLQQPNGRYVRRYGELTTLDLADHLAGVHTLALDAVGADGLTRWGMCDSDAADGLATLMAVWDQLAMFGLAALLEASRRGGH
;
A
#
# COMPACT_ATOMS: atom_id res chain seq x y z
N MET A 1 16.10 7.17 -18.90
CA MET A 1 14.63 7.16 -19.01
C MET A 1 14.00 5.76 -19.01
N GLY A 2 14.71 4.68 -19.38
CA GLY A 2 14.17 3.30 -19.34
C GLY A 2 13.89 2.79 -17.92
N VAL A 3 14.88 2.83 -17.03
CA VAL A 3 14.80 2.27 -15.66
C VAL A 3 13.63 2.81 -14.81
N MET A 4 13.29 4.10 -14.93
CA MET A 4 12.17 4.68 -14.18
C MET A 4 10.81 4.23 -14.73
N ARG A 5 10.69 4.02 -16.05
CA ARG A 5 9.50 3.44 -16.66
C ARG A 5 9.32 2.00 -16.22
N ASP A 6 10.41 1.25 -16.16
CA ASP A 6 10.41 -0.15 -15.73
C ASP A 6 9.99 -0.26 -14.25
N LEU A 7 10.50 0.62 -13.38
CA LEU A 7 10.11 0.67 -11.96
C LEU A 7 8.62 1.00 -11.76
N LEU A 8 8.10 2.02 -12.46
CA LEU A 8 6.69 2.40 -12.32
C LEU A 8 5.75 1.32 -12.86
N GLY A 9 6.15 0.63 -13.94
CA GLY A 9 5.45 -0.55 -14.44
C GLY A 9 5.39 -1.66 -13.39
N ASP A 10 6.53 -2.01 -12.81
CA ASP A 10 6.62 -3.03 -11.76
C ASP A 10 5.78 -2.67 -10.52
N VAL A 11 5.81 -1.41 -10.10
CA VAL A 11 4.99 -0.92 -8.98
C VAL A 11 3.50 -1.06 -9.32
N TYR A 12 3.11 -0.64 -10.51
CA TYR A 12 1.73 -0.74 -10.96
C TYR A 12 1.25 -2.19 -10.97
N GLU A 13 2.00 -3.09 -11.61
CA GLU A 13 1.61 -4.50 -11.73
C GLU A 13 1.55 -5.24 -10.39
N ARG A 14 2.41 -4.89 -9.43
CA ARG A 14 2.47 -5.58 -8.13
C ARG A 14 1.46 -5.04 -7.12
N TRP A 15 1.26 -3.72 -7.08
CA TRP A 15 0.54 -3.06 -5.99
C TRP A 15 -0.84 -2.53 -6.39
N VAL A 16 -1.12 -2.34 -7.68
CA VAL A 16 -2.43 -1.83 -8.13
C VAL A 16 -3.37 -3.01 -8.41
N ASN A 17 -4.25 -3.32 -7.45
CA ASN A 17 -5.29 -4.35 -7.64
C ASN A 17 -6.42 -3.88 -8.57
N ARG A 18 -6.73 -2.58 -8.56
CA ARG A 18 -7.68 -1.92 -9.47
C ARG A 18 -7.21 -0.50 -9.73
N ALA A 19 -7.47 0.00 -10.93
CA ALA A 19 -6.97 1.30 -11.36
C ALA A 19 -8.09 2.32 -11.63
N ASP A 20 -9.36 1.94 -11.57
CA ASP A 20 -10.49 2.83 -11.86
C ASP A 20 -10.84 3.79 -10.69
N THR A 21 -10.17 3.63 -9.55
CA THR A 21 -10.30 4.53 -8.40
C THR A 21 -9.11 4.42 -7.45
N PHE A 22 -8.85 5.48 -6.69
CA PHE A 22 -7.83 5.54 -5.65
C PHE A 22 -8.17 6.65 -4.63
N CYS A 23 -7.45 6.70 -3.52
CA CYS A 23 -7.61 7.75 -2.51
C CYS A 23 -6.40 8.67 -2.47
N LEU A 24 -6.60 9.96 -2.26
CA LEU A 24 -5.55 10.94 -2.01
C LEU A 24 -5.64 11.48 -0.58
N GLN A 25 -4.53 11.47 0.14
CA GLN A 25 -4.44 12.10 1.45
C GLN A 25 -4.47 13.62 1.31
N GLN A 26 -5.35 14.25 2.07
CA GLN A 26 -5.45 15.70 2.17
C GLN A 26 -4.49 16.23 3.25
N PRO A 27 -4.18 17.54 3.28
CA PRO A 27 -3.28 18.12 4.29
C PRO A 27 -3.70 17.89 5.75
N ASN A 28 -5.00 17.67 5.99
CA ASN A 28 -5.54 17.34 7.31
C ASN A 28 -5.47 15.84 7.66
N GLY A 29 -4.81 15.02 6.83
CA GLY A 29 -4.66 13.58 7.01
C GLY A 29 -5.83 12.73 6.51
N ARG A 30 -6.97 13.33 6.14
CA ARG A 30 -8.12 12.59 5.61
C ARG A 30 -7.82 12.06 4.21
N TYR A 31 -8.22 10.83 3.91
CA TYR A 31 -8.23 10.32 2.55
C TYR A 31 -9.55 10.65 1.84
N VAL A 32 -9.45 11.17 0.62
CA VAL A 32 -10.59 11.47 -0.25
C VAL A 32 -10.50 10.61 -1.51
N ARG A 33 -11.59 9.91 -1.79
CA ARG A 33 -11.74 9.04 -2.96
C ARG A 33 -11.74 9.87 -4.24
N ARG A 34 -10.97 9.43 -5.23
CA ARG A 34 -10.96 9.92 -6.61
C ARG A 34 -11.48 8.81 -7.50
N TYR A 35 -12.50 9.14 -8.28
CA TYR A 35 -13.03 8.25 -9.31
C TYR A 35 -12.36 8.60 -10.63
N GLY A 36 -11.82 7.59 -11.32
CA GLY A 36 -11.01 7.78 -12.52
C GLY A 36 -9.75 6.93 -12.49
N GLU A 37 -9.14 6.81 -13.67
CA GLU A 37 -7.95 5.99 -13.87
C GLU A 37 -6.75 6.50 -13.05
N LEU A 38 -6.13 5.61 -12.28
CA LEU A 38 -4.83 5.80 -11.65
C LEU A 38 -3.75 5.71 -12.73
N THR A 39 -2.98 6.77 -12.90
CA THR A 39 -1.93 6.84 -13.91
C THR A 39 -0.55 6.56 -13.31
N THR A 40 0.43 6.25 -14.17
CA THR A 40 1.83 6.16 -13.74
C THR A 40 2.38 7.50 -13.24
N LEU A 41 1.78 8.63 -13.65
CA LEU A 41 2.15 9.95 -13.14
C LEU A 41 1.71 10.10 -11.69
N ASP A 42 0.50 9.67 -11.33
CA ASP A 42 0.05 9.66 -9.94
C ASP A 42 0.97 8.81 -9.05
N LEU A 43 1.40 7.64 -9.55
CA LEU A 43 2.37 6.80 -8.84
C LEU A 43 3.73 7.50 -8.70
N ALA A 44 4.21 8.18 -9.74
CA ALA A 44 5.46 8.93 -9.68
C ALA A 44 5.39 10.07 -8.65
N ASP A 45 4.31 10.85 -8.67
CA ASP A 45 4.06 11.93 -7.72
C ASP A 45 3.96 11.40 -6.28
N HIS A 46 3.38 10.21 -6.09
CA HIS A 46 3.35 9.55 -4.81
C HIS A 46 4.73 9.17 -4.28
N LEU A 47 5.52 8.49 -5.11
CA LEU A 47 6.88 8.07 -4.76
C LEU A 47 7.82 9.27 -4.56
N ALA A 48 7.54 10.39 -5.22
CA ALA A 48 8.25 11.65 -5.04
C ALA A 48 7.79 12.44 -3.79
N GLY A 49 6.73 12.00 -3.10
CA GLY A 49 6.18 12.67 -1.92
C GLY A 49 5.37 13.94 -2.23
N VAL A 50 4.96 14.15 -3.49
CA VAL A 50 4.09 15.26 -3.90
C VAL A 50 2.70 15.11 -3.28
N HIS A 51 2.17 13.88 -3.26
CA HIS A 51 0.94 13.53 -2.57
C HIS A 51 0.97 12.09 -2.05
N THR A 52 0.18 11.76 -1.03
CA THR A 52 0.06 10.37 -0.57
C THR A 52 -1.13 9.69 -1.21
N LEU A 53 -0.90 8.58 -1.92
CA LEU A 53 -1.94 7.70 -2.43
C LEU A 53 -2.30 6.64 -1.39
N ALA A 54 -3.57 6.24 -1.38
CA ALA A 54 -4.01 4.97 -0.82
C ALA A 54 -4.71 4.16 -1.92
N LEU A 55 -4.17 2.97 -2.17
CA LEU A 55 -4.67 2.02 -3.16
C LEU A 55 -5.63 1.02 -2.48
N ASP A 56 -6.62 0.55 -3.22
CA ASP A 56 -7.51 -0.49 -2.69
C ASP A 56 -6.81 -1.85 -2.67
N ALA A 57 -6.84 -2.51 -1.52
CA ALA A 57 -6.35 -3.88 -1.35
C ALA A 57 -7.19 -4.91 -2.13
N VAL A 58 -8.42 -4.55 -2.51
CA VAL A 58 -9.37 -5.43 -3.19
C VAL A 58 -9.59 -4.96 -4.62
N GLY A 59 -9.42 -5.88 -5.57
CA GLY A 59 -9.66 -5.67 -6.99
C GLY A 59 -11.14 -5.58 -7.35
N ALA A 60 -11.43 -5.24 -8.61
CA ALA A 60 -12.80 -5.18 -9.13
C ALA A 60 -13.50 -6.56 -9.19
N ASP A 61 -12.71 -7.64 -9.19
CA ASP A 61 -13.16 -9.03 -9.14
C ASP A 61 -13.41 -9.54 -7.71
N GLY A 62 -13.15 -8.72 -6.69
CA GLY A 62 -13.27 -9.10 -5.28
C GLY A 62 -12.06 -9.89 -4.75
N LEU A 63 -11.00 -10.06 -5.54
CA LEU A 63 -9.77 -10.74 -5.12
C LEU A 63 -8.71 -9.74 -4.67
N THR A 64 -7.63 -10.25 -4.07
CA THR A 64 -6.50 -9.43 -3.61
C THR A 64 -5.17 -10.09 -3.93
N ARG A 65 -4.16 -9.28 -4.28
CA ARG A 65 -2.76 -9.71 -4.42
C ARG A 65 -1.94 -9.46 -3.15
N TRP A 66 -2.42 -8.60 -2.26
CA TRP A 66 -1.72 -8.20 -1.05
C TRP A 66 -2.70 -7.73 0.04
N GLY A 67 -2.37 -8.02 1.29
CA GLY A 67 -3.09 -7.52 2.46
C GLY A 67 -2.16 -6.73 3.38
N MET A 68 -2.74 -5.98 4.30
CA MET A 68 -2.02 -5.21 5.32
C MET A 68 -2.67 -5.45 6.67
N CYS A 69 -1.86 -5.62 7.71
CA CYS A 69 -2.29 -5.63 9.09
C CYS A 69 -1.64 -4.41 9.76
N ASP A 70 -2.43 -3.46 10.23
CA ASP A 70 -1.95 -2.28 10.94
C ASP A 70 -2.36 -2.32 12.40
N SER A 71 -1.51 -1.78 13.27
CA SER A 71 -1.84 -1.64 14.68
C SER A 71 -1.24 -0.39 15.29
N ASP A 72 -2.13 0.53 15.68
CA ASP A 72 -1.82 1.74 16.45
C ASP A 72 -1.65 1.49 17.96
N ALA A 73 -1.83 0.23 18.42
CA ALA A 73 -1.66 -0.12 19.83
C ALA A 73 -0.22 0.10 20.31
N ALA A 74 -0.05 0.35 21.61
CA ALA A 74 1.27 0.58 22.21
C ALA A 74 2.22 -0.61 22.03
N ASP A 75 1.67 -1.83 22.03
CA ASP A 75 2.34 -3.11 21.75
C ASP A 75 2.10 -3.61 20.31
N GLY A 76 1.63 -2.73 19.42
CA GLY A 76 1.22 -3.07 18.07
C GLY A 76 2.33 -3.73 17.26
N LEU A 77 3.56 -3.20 17.32
CA LEU A 77 4.70 -3.79 16.62
C LEU A 77 4.99 -5.22 17.11
N ALA A 78 4.98 -5.45 18.42
CA ALA A 78 5.20 -6.78 18.99
C ALA A 78 4.10 -7.76 18.56
N THR A 79 2.86 -7.30 18.48
CA THR A 79 1.73 -8.08 17.97
C THR A 79 1.92 -8.43 16.49
N LEU A 80 2.31 -7.45 15.67
CA LEU A 80 2.55 -7.66 14.25
C LEU A 80 3.76 -8.56 13.97
N MET A 81 4.79 -8.54 14.82
CA MET A 81 5.89 -9.53 14.78
C MET A 81 5.36 -10.95 14.94
N ALA A 82 4.43 -11.19 15.88
CA ALA A 82 3.83 -12.50 16.05
C ALA A 82 2.98 -12.92 14.84
N VAL A 83 2.30 -11.98 14.17
CA VAL A 83 1.59 -12.24 12.91
C VAL A 83 2.59 -12.59 11.80
N TRP A 84 3.71 -11.86 11.70
CA TRP A 84 4.75 -12.12 10.71
C TRP A 84 5.34 -13.53 10.84
N ASP A 85 5.68 -13.95 12.06
CA ASP A 85 6.17 -15.31 12.34
C ASP A 85 5.14 -16.37 11.89
N GLN A 86 3.84 -16.12 12.12
CA GLN A 86 2.78 -17.01 11.68
C GLN A 86 2.67 -17.07 10.15
N LEU A 87 2.70 -15.94 9.46
CA LEU A 87 2.68 -15.90 8.00
C LEU A 87 3.88 -16.66 7.39
N ALA A 88 5.06 -16.52 8.00
CA ALA A 88 6.26 -17.25 7.59
C ALA A 88 6.10 -18.77 7.73
N MET A 89 5.43 -19.26 8.79
CA MET A 89 5.11 -20.69 8.94
C MET A 89 4.21 -21.22 7.82
N PHE A 90 3.37 -20.38 7.21
CA PHE A 90 2.55 -20.73 6.05
C PHE A 90 3.27 -20.51 4.70
N GLY A 91 4.54 -20.11 4.71
CA GLY A 91 5.30 -19.81 3.50
C GLY A 91 4.85 -18.52 2.79
N LEU A 92 4.16 -17.63 3.50
CA LEU A 92 3.69 -16.36 2.96
C LEU A 92 4.77 -15.28 3.17
N ALA A 93 5.09 -14.57 2.09
CA ALA A 93 5.96 -13.41 2.16
C ALA A 93 5.22 -12.23 2.81
N ALA A 94 5.87 -11.58 3.76
CA ALA A 94 5.36 -10.38 4.43
C ALA A 94 6.50 -9.40 4.67
N LEU A 95 6.15 -8.12 4.77
CA LEU A 95 7.03 -7.04 5.20
C LEU A 95 6.51 -6.53 6.53
N LEU A 96 7.41 -6.14 7.43
CA LEU A 96 7.07 -5.57 8.72
C LEU A 96 7.87 -4.27 8.90
N GLU A 97 7.19 -3.20 9.27
CA GLU A 97 7.78 -1.88 9.49
C GLU A 97 7.22 -1.24 10.78
N ALA A 98 8.13 -0.65 11.56
CA ALA A 98 7.75 0.17 12.70
C ALA A 98 7.25 1.54 12.24
N SER A 99 6.12 1.99 12.77
CA SER A 99 5.53 3.27 12.44
C SER A 99 5.67 4.26 13.61
N ARG A 100 5.23 5.52 13.39
CA ARG A 100 5.20 6.53 14.47
C ARG A 100 4.28 6.14 15.64
N ARG A 101 3.28 5.28 15.41
CA ARG A 101 2.32 4.80 16.40
C ARG A 101 2.12 3.31 16.16
N GLY A 102 3.03 2.47 16.66
CA GLY A 102 2.95 1.02 16.48
C GLY A 102 3.66 0.55 15.21
N GLY A 103 2.94 -0.08 14.29
CA GLY A 103 3.55 -0.66 13.08
C GLY A 103 2.55 -1.13 12.04
N HIS A 104 3.09 -1.65 10.94
CA HIS A 104 2.35 -2.24 9.83
C HIS A 104 3.14 -3.33 9.13
#